data_AF-A0A9E5IWC1-F1
#
_entry.id   AF-A0A9E5IWC1-F1
#
_cell.length_a   1.000
_cell.length_b   1.000
_cell.length_c   1.000
_cell.angle_alpha   90.00
_cell.angle_beta   90.00
_cell.angle_gamma   90.00
#
_symmetry.space_group_name_H-M   'P 1'
#
loop_
_entity.id
_entity.type
_entity.pdbx_description
1 polymer ?
#
loop_
_entity_poly.entity_id
_entity_poly.type
_entity_poly.pdbx_seq_one_letter_code
_entity_poly.pdbx_strand_id
1 'polypeptide(L)'
;MKILTLLPWADWLAMALFFGLWIGYAWFARVNGKRNMTLIATTNHYRQLWMMQATARDPRMLDGLITQNLSHTPSFFSSTSIIIIGGLFALLGTTDKAAELVREIPFAEQTPLLVFEFKVLVLVGIFVY
;
A
#
# COMPACT_ATOMS: atom_id res chain seq x y z
N MET A 1 -19.15 -17.04 11.76
CA MET A 1 -19.47 -18.23 10.93
C MET A 1 -20.43 -17.96 9.77
N LYS A 2 -21.15 -16.83 9.69
CA LYS A 2 -22.03 -16.50 8.54
C LYS A 2 -21.30 -16.15 7.23
N ILE A 3 -20.07 -15.61 7.31
CA ILE A 3 -19.30 -15.22 6.11
C ILE A 3 -18.85 -16.44 5.29
N LEU A 4 -18.50 -17.53 5.97
CA LEU A 4 -18.03 -18.79 5.36
C LEU A 4 -19.14 -19.49 4.57
N THR A 5 -20.41 -19.28 4.94
CA THR A 5 -21.57 -19.86 4.26
C THR A 5 -22.13 -18.96 3.14
N LEU A 6 -21.78 -17.68 3.14
CA LEU A 6 -22.26 -16.69 2.16
C LEU A 6 -21.36 -16.59 0.93
N LEU A 7 -20.08 -16.99 1.03
CA LEU A 7 -19.10 -16.94 -0.05
C LEU A 7 -19.04 -18.29 -0.76
N PRO A 8 -19.43 -18.38 -2.04
CA PRO A 8 -19.12 -19.53 -2.90
C PRO A 8 -17.65 -19.92 -2.83
N TRP A 9 -17.35 -21.20 -3.09
CA TRP A 9 -15.97 -21.68 -3.19
C TRP A 9 -15.14 -20.92 -4.24
N ALA A 10 -15.80 -20.39 -5.28
CA ALA A 10 -15.19 -19.54 -6.29
C ALA A 10 -14.64 -18.23 -5.70
N ASP A 11 -15.31 -17.61 -4.72
CA ASP A 11 -14.85 -16.38 -4.08
C ASP A 11 -13.63 -16.62 -3.19
N TRP A 12 -13.57 -17.78 -2.53
CA TRP A 12 -12.39 -18.21 -1.79
C TRP A 12 -11.19 -18.45 -2.71
N LEU A 13 -11.42 -19.06 -3.88
CA LEU A 13 -10.39 -19.22 -4.90
C LEU A 13 -9.91 -17.87 -5.43
N ALA A 14 -10.84 -16.94 -5.71
CA ALA A 14 -10.51 -15.59 -6.15
C ALA A 14 -9.67 -14.83 -5.11
N MET A 15 -10.02 -14.96 -3.82
CA MET A 15 -9.25 -14.37 -2.72
C MET A 15 -7.81 -14.94 -2.66
N ALA A 16 -7.68 -16.26 -2.74
CA ALA A 16 -6.38 -16.94 -2.71
C ALA A 16 -5.52 -16.54 -3.92
N LEU A 17 -6.11 -16.48 -5.11
CA LEU A 17 -5.44 -16.00 -6.31
C LEU A 17 -5.05 -14.53 -6.19
N PHE A 18 -5.92 -13.68 -5.64
CA PHE A 18 -5.62 -12.26 -5.41
C PHE A 18 -4.40 -12.09 -4.50
N PHE A 19 -4.40 -12.72 -3.32
CA PHE A 19 -3.26 -12.66 -2.40
C PHE A 19 -2.01 -13.32 -3.00
N GLY A 20 -2.16 -14.43 -3.72
CA GLY A 20 -1.06 -15.10 -4.40
C GLY A 20 -0.39 -14.22 -5.46
N LEU A 21 -1.19 -13.54 -6.29
CA LEU A 21 -0.71 -12.58 -7.28
C LEU A 21 -0.12 -11.33 -6.62
N TRP A 22 -0.73 -10.83 -5.57
CA TRP A 22 -0.23 -9.66 -4.84
C TRP A 22 1.14 -9.94 -4.20
N ILE A 23 1.26 -11.04 -3.44
CA ILE A 23 2.52 -11.46 -2.82
C ILE A 23 3.55 -11.81 -3.90
N GLY A 24 3.15 -12.53 -4.94
CA GLY A 24 4.00 -12.91 -6.06
C GLY A 24 4.56 -11.69 -6.80
N TYR A 25 3.70 -10.69 -7.07
CA TYR A 25 4.11 -9.43 -7.67
C TYR A 25 5.04 -8.64 -6.74
N ALA A 26 4.70 -8.51 -5.46
CA ALA A 26 5.55 -7.82 -4.48
C ALA A 26 6.94 -8.48 -4.36
N TRP A 27 6.99 -9.81 -4.35
CA TRP A 27 8.23 -10.57 -4.33
C TRP A 27 9.02 -10.39 -5.63
N PHE A 28 8.37 -10.52 -6.79
CA PHE A 28 8.99 -10.30 -8.09
C PHE A 28 9.54 -8.88 -8.22
N ALA A 29 8.77 -7.87 -7.85
CA ALA A 29 9.19 -6.47 -7.85
C ALA A 29 10.41 -6.25 -6.95
N ARG A 30 10.46 -6.89 -5.77
CA ARG A 30 11.60 -6.82 -4.84
C ARG A 30 12.84 -7.50 -5.40
N VAL A 31 12.71 -8.68 -6.01
CA VAL A 31 13.84 -9.41 -6.61
C VAL A 31 14.36 -8.69 -7.85
N ASN A 32 13.46 -8.27 -8.75
CA ASN A 32 13.83 -7.53 -9.95
C ASN A 32 14.42 -6.15 -9.61
N GLY A 33 13.94 -5.51 -8.54
CA GLY A 33 14.48 -4.25 -8.04
C GLY A 33 15.91 -4.33 -7.49
N LYS A 34 16.34 -5.52 -7.08
CA LYS A 34 17.75 -5.82 -6.69
C LYS A 34 18.62 -6.20 -7.88
N ARG A 35 18.04 -6.80 -8.92
CA ARG A 35 18.76 -7.32 -10.09
C ARG A 35 18.99 -6.25 -11.16
N ASN A 36 18.06 -5.30 -11.28
CA ASN A 36 18.18 -4.15 -12.16
C ASN A 36 18.68 -2.94 -11.35
N MET A 37 19.51 -2.09 -11.97
CA MET A 37 19.95 -0.81 -11.41
C MET A 37 18.78 0.17 -11.27
N THR A 38 17.88 -0.11 -10.34
CA THR A 38 16.77 0.80 -10.02
C THR A 38 17.32 2.07 -9.41
N LEU A 39 16.59 3.18 -9.58
CA LEU A 39 16.97 4.46 -8.98
C LEU A 39 17.20 4.34 -7.47
N ILE A 40 16.38 3.52 -6.79
CA ILE A 40 16.52 3.24 -5.35
C ILE A 40 17.82 2.49 -5.06
N ALA A 41 18.13 1.42 -5.80
CA ALA A 41 19.37 0.65 -5.60
C ALA A 41 20.62 1.52 -5.82
N THR A 42 20.64 2.31 -6.90
CA THR A 42 21.73 3.24 -7.21
C THR A 42 21.86 4.34 -6.15
N THR A 43 20.74 4.92 -5.71
CA THR A 43 20.75 5.95 -4.65
C THR A 43 21.26 5.36 -3.33
N ASN A 44 20.85 4.13 -2.97
CA ASN A 44 21.31 3.48 -1.74
C ASN A 44 22.82 3.17 -1.79
N HIS A 45 23.34 2.80 -2.96
CA HIS A 45 24.78 2.64 -3.18
C HIS A 45 25.54 3.95 -2.93
N TYR A 46 25.09 5.07 -3.51
CA TYR A 46 25.72 6.38 -3.27
C TYR A 46 25.57 6.86 -1.82
N ARG A 47 24.44 6.56 -1.14
CA ARG A 47 24.27 6.85 0.30
C ARG A 47 25.31 6.10 1.14
N GLN A 48 25.59 4.85 0.80
CA GLN A 48 26.61 4.06 1.49
C GLN A 48 28.01 4.66 1.29
N LEU A 49 28.37 5.01 0.04
CA LEU A 49 29.65 5.66 -0.26
C LEU A 49 29.79 7.01 0.47
N TRP A 50 28.71 7.80 0.51
CA TRP A 50 28.70 9.07 1.22
C TRP A 50 28.88 8.88 2.73
N MET A 51 28.21 7.91 3.35
CA MET A 51 28.41 7.60 4.77
C MET A 51 29.85 7.18 5.08
N MET A 52 30.50 6.41 4.21
CA MET A 52 31.92 6.05 4.38
C MET A 52 32.81 7.31 4.33
N GLN A 53 32.57 8.20 3.37
CA GLN A 53 33.37 9.42 3.24
C GLN A 53 33.13 10.40 4.40
N ALA A 54 31.90 10.51 4.90
CA ALA A 54 31.55 11.35 6.05
C ALA A 54 32.31 10.95 7.33
N THR A 55 32.72 9.68 7.46
CA THR A 55 33.58 9.26 8.59
C THR A 55 34.98 9.87 8.54
N ALA A 56 35.50 10.18 7.35
CA ALA A 56 36.85 10.72 7.17
C ALA A 56 36.88 12.26 7.01
N ARG A 57 35.71 12.90 6.85
CA ARG A 57 35.60 14.33 6.56
C ARG A 57 35.25 15.11 7.84
N ASP A 58 35.97 16.21 8.07
CA ASP A 58 35.61 17.21 9.07
C ASP A 58 35.35 18.57 8.38
N PRO A 59 34.30 19.32 8.80
CA PRO A 59 33.38 19.05 9.90
C PRO A 59 32.18 18.13 9.53
N ARG A 60 31.90 17.13 10.36
CA ARG A 60 30.80 16.15 10.17
C ARG A 60 29.37 16.72 10.30
N MET A 61 29.22 17.90 10.91
CA MET A 61 27.92 18.55 11.13
C MET A 61 27.17 18.83 9.83
N LEU A 62 27.90 19.16 8.76
CA LEU A 62 27.33 19.50 7.45
C LEU A 62 26.57 18.32 6.84
N ASP A 63 27.14 17.11 6.89
CA ASP A 63 26.50 15.91 6.35
C ASP A 63 25.21 15.55 7.12
N GLY A 64 25.20 15.80 8.44
CA GLY A 64 24.01 15.68 9.28
C GLY A 64 22.89 16.64 8.88
N LEU A 65 23.22 17.91 8.63
CA LEU A 65 22.27 18.92 8.15
C LEU A 65 21.69 18.58 6.77
N ILE A 66 22.53 18.09 5.84
CA ILE A 66 22.09 17.65 4.51
C ILE A 66 21.13 16.46 4.63
N THR A 67 21.47 15.46 5.45
CA THR A 67 20.63 14.28 5.68
C THR A 67 19.28 14.68 6.27
N GLN A 68 19.27 15.59 7.24
CA GLN A 68 18.06 16.09 7.88
C GLN A 68 17.17 16.81 6.86
N ASN A 69 17.71 17.73 6.05
CA ASN A 69 16.94 18.41 5.01
C ASN A 69 16.34 17.42 3.99
N LEU A 70 17.14 16.46 3.50
CA LEU A 70 16.68 15.43 2.56
C LEU A 70 15.64 14.47 3.17
N SER A 71 15.67 14.26 4.49
CA SER A 71 14.72 13.37 5.19
C SER A 71 13.35 14.02 5.39
N HIS A 72 13.26 15.35 5.35
CA HIS A 72 11.97 16.06 5.41
C HIS A 72 11.24 16.07 4.06
N THR A 73 11.95 15.98 2.94
CA THR A 73 11.43 16.04 1.56
C THR A 73 10.49 14.89 1.12
N PRO A 74 10.55 13.63 1.62
CA PRO A 74 9.65 12.56 1.19
C PRO A 74 8.25 12.59 1.84
N SER A 75 7.96 13.54 2.74
CA SER A 75 6.66 13.62 3.43
C SER A 75 5.45 13.79 2.50
N PHE A 76 5.68 14.09 1.22
CA PHE A 76 4.61 14.30 0.24
C PHE A 76 3.99 13.01 -0.32
N PHE A 77 4.63 11.84 -0.18
CA PHE A 77 4.06 10.55 -0.57
C PHE A 77 3.05 9.99 0.46
N SER A 78 2.87 10.71 1.58
CA SER A 78 1.92 10.41 2.64
C SER A 78 0.51 10.94 2.34
N SER A 79 0.33 11.85 1.38
CA SER A 79 -0.91 12.64 1.31
C SER A 79 -2.10 11.92 0.69
N THR A 80 -1.93 11.07 -0.32
CA THR A 80 -3.08 10.43 -1.01
C THR A 80 -3.54 9.15 -0.32
N SER A 81 -2.62 8.28 0.10
CA SER A 81 -2.99 7.03 0.78
C SER A 81 -3.72 7.29 2.10
N ILE A 82 -3.30 8.30 2.88
CA ILE A 82 -4.00 8.69 4.12
C ILE A 82 -5.42 9.21 3.81
N ILE A 83 -5.59 10.02 2.76
CA ILE A 83 -6.91 10.49 2.34
C ILE A 83 -7.80 9.31 1.93
N ILE A 84 -7.27 8.37 1.15
CA ILE A 84 -8.00 7.17 0.74
C ILE A 84 -8.39 6.34 1.95
N ILE A 85 -7.45 6.06 2.87
CA ILE A 85 -7.72 5.33 4.10
C ILE A 85 -8.80 6.03 4.93
N GLY A 86 -8.68 7.34 5.13
CA GLY A 86 -9.70 8.15 5.83
C GLY A 86 -11.08 8.08 5.16
N GLY A 87 -11.12 8.14 3.82
CA GLY A 87 -12.34 7.99 3.03
C GLY A 87 -12.97 6.59 3.16
N LEU A 88 -12.15 5.54 3.16
CA LEU A 88 -12.63 4.16 3.35
C LEU A 88 -13.18 3.95 4.76
N PHE A 89 -12.55 4.51 5.80
CA PHE A 89 -13.07 4.46 7.16
C PHE A 89 -14.35 5.29 7.33
N ALA A 90 -14.45 6.46 6.70
CA ALA A 90 -15.70 7.23 6.67
C ALA A 90 -16.83 6.45 5.96
N LEU A 91 -16.49 5.69 4.92
CA LEU A 91 -17.41 4.83 4.19
C LEU A 91 -17.90 3.65 5.04
N LEU A 92 -17.07 3.07 5.91
CA LEU A 92 -17.51 2.07 6.90
C LEU A 92 -18.53 2.62 7.91
N GLY A 93 -18.52 3.94 8.17
CA GLY A 93 -19.54 4.59 9.01
C GLY A 93 -20.85 4.87 8.28
N THR A 94 -20.86 4.77 6.94
CA THR A 94 -22.02 5.06 6.07
C THR A 94 -22.26 3.96 5.04
N THR A 95 -21.97 2.71 5.41
CA THR A 95 -21.94 1.54 4.52
C THR A 95 -23.25 1.31 3.77
N ASP A 96 -24.41 1.51 4.42
CA ASP A 96 -25.72 1.29 3.79
C ASP A 96 -25.93 2.20 2.57
N LYS A 97 -25.60 3.50 2.71
CA LYS A 97 -25.71 4.48 1.63
C LYS A 97 -24.70 4.19 0.52
N ALA A 98 -23.48 3.81 0.90
CA ALA A 98 -22.45 3.45 -0.07
C ALA A 98 -22.84 2.20 -0.88
N ALA A 99 -23.40 1.19 -0.22
CA ALA A 99 -23.91 -0.01 -0.88
C ALA A 99 -25.10 0.30 -1.79
N GLU A 100 -25.98 1.23 -1.41
CA GLU A 100 -27.08 1.70 -2.25
C GLU A 100 -26.59 2.39 -3.51
N LEU A 101 -25.60 3.30 -3.41
CA LEU A 101 -24.98 3.93 -4.58
C LEU A 101 -24.32 2.91 -5.51
N VAL A 102 -23.65 1.88 -4.96
CA VAL A 102 -23.04 0.83 -5.76
C VAL A 102 -24.08 0.01 -6.52
N ARG A 103 -25.29 -0.15 -5.97
CA ARG A 103 -26.40 -0.84 -6.66
C ARG A 103 -26.93 -0.08 -7.88
N GLU A 104 -26.71 1.22 -7.97
CA GLU A 104 -27.08 2.02 -9.14
C GLU A 104 -26.11 1.86 -10.31
N ILE A 105 -24.91 1.30 -10.07
CA ILE A 105 -23.90 1.08 -11.10
C ILE A 105 -24.32 -0.11 -11.97
N PRO A 106 -24.46 0.05 -13.30
CA PRO A 106 -24.75 -1.08 -14.18
C PRO A 106 -23.63 -2.12 -14.06
N PHE A 107 -24.01 -3.41 -14.05
CA PHE A 107 -23.13 -4.57 -13.82
C PHE A 107 -22.62 -4.78 -12.39
N ALA A 108 -23.04 -3.97 -11.41
CA ALA A 108 -22.73 -4.24 -10.01
C ALA A 108 -23.63 -5.34 -9.44
N GLU A 109 -23.01 -6.47 -9.05
CA GLU A 109 -23.68 -7.55 -8.32
C GLU A 109 -24.09 -7.10 -6.91
N GLN A 110 -25.33 -7.37 -6.53
CA GLN A 110 -25.85 -7.01 -5.22
C GLN A 110 -25.30 -7.95 -4.15
N THR A 111 -24.26 -7.50 -3.44
CA THR A 111 -23.69 -8.28 -2.35
C THR A 111 -24.33 -7.95 -0.99
N PRO A 112 -24.41 -8.92 -0.06
CA PRO A 112 -24.79 -8.64 1.33
C PRO A 112 -23.89 -7.57 1.95
N LEU A 113 -24.44 -6.74 2.85
CA LEU A 113 -23.72 -5.64 3.51
C LEU A 113 -22.40 -6.11 4.15
N LEU A 114 -22.44 -7.25 4.83
CA LEU A 114 -21.28 -7.88 5.46
C LEU A 114 -20.14 -8.19 4.46
N VAL A 115 -20.47 -8.58 3.23
CA VAL A 115 -19.49 -8.87 2.18
C VAL A 115 -18.91 -7.55 1.64
N PHE A 116 -19.72 -6.51 1.56
CA PHE A 116 -19.27 -5.18 1.16
C PHE A 116 -18.30 -4.57 2.19
N GLU A 117 -18.62 -4.64 3.48
CA GLU A 117 -17.71 -4.22 4.57
C GLU A 117 -16.38 -4.97 4.50
N PHE A 118 -16.43 -6.27 4.26
CA PHE A 118 -15.23 -7.09 4.10
C PHE A 118 -14.38 -6.62 2.91
N LYS A 119 -14.98 -6.31 1.75
CA LYS A 119 -14.26 -5.75 0.59
C LYS A 119 -13.57 -4.42 0.94
N VAL A 120 -14.26 -3.54 1.68
CA VAL A 120 -13.69 -2.25 2.13
C VAL A 120 -12.49 -2.48 3.06
N LEU A 121 -12.59 -3.41 4.01
CA LEU A 121 -11.48 -3.76 4.90
C LEU A 121 -10.28 -4.33 4.16
N VAL A 122 -10.50 -5.18 3.14
CA VAL A 122 -9.42 -5.66 2.26
C VAL A 122 -8.74 -4.49 1.55
N LEU A 123 -9.53 -3.53 1.06
CA LEU A 123 -9.03 -2.32 0.39
C LEU A 123 -8.20 -1.45 1.34
N VAL A 124 -8.65 -1.25 2.58
CA VAL A 124 -7.86 -0.59 3.63
C VAL A 124 -6.54 -1.33 3.86
N GLY A 125 -6.57 -2.66 3.98
CA GLY A 125 -5.36 -3.47 4.15
C GLY A 125 -4.36 -3.31 3.00
N ILE A 126 -4.85 -3.16 1.76
CA ILE A 126 -4.01 -2.89 0.58
C ILE A 126 -3.35 -1.51 0.67
N PHE A 127 -4.08 -0.47 1.07
CA PHE A 127 -3.52 0.90 1.13
C PHE A 127 -2.58 1.14 2.32
N VAL A 128 -2.62 0.28 3.34
CA VAL A 128 -1.69 0.31 4.48
C VAL A 128 -0.34 -0.32 4.11
N TYR A 129 -0.31 -1.28 3.18
CA TYR A 129 0.88 -1.99 2.73
C TYR A 129 1.65 -1.21 1.66
#